data_AF-A0A0R3T3T7-F1
#
_entry.id   AF-A0A0R3T3T7-F1
#
_cell.length_a   1.000
_cell.length_b   1.000
_cell.length_c   1.000
_cell.angle_alpha   90.00
_cell.angle_beta   90.00
_cell.angle_gamma   90.00
#
_symmetry.space_group_name_H-M   'P 1'
#
loop_
_entity.id
_entity.type
_entity.pdbx_description
1 polymer ?
#
loop_
_entity_poly.entity_id
_entity_poly.type
_entity_poly.pdbx_seq_one_letter_code
_entity_poly.pdbx_strand_id
1 'polypeptide(L)' 'MCTAYFRRWGFDPKADKCIQFVYGGCGGNKNNFDTREVCEQRCASK' A
#
# COMPACT_ATOMS: atom_id res chain seq x y z
N MET A 1 -2.32 -14.41 15.71
CA MET A 1 -3.43 -13.58 15.22
C MET A 1 -2.92 -12.16 15.11
N CYS A 2 -2.91 -11.57 13.91
CA CYS A 2 -2.39 -10.21 13.72
C CYS A 2 -3.58 -9.28 13.66
N THR A 3 -3.76 -8.51 14.72
CA THR A 3 -4.89 -7.59 14.94
C THR A 3 -4.43 -6.14 14.87
N ALA A 4 -3.33 -5.86 14.19
CA ALA A 4 -2.83 -4.52 14.07
C ALA A 4 -3.62 -3.73 13.03
N TYR A 5 -3.79 -2.44 13.25
CA TYR A 5 -4.47 -1.55 12.31
C TYR A 5 -3.46 -0.55 11.76
N PHE A 6 -2.69 -0.97 10.75
CA PHE A 6 -1.74 -0.07 10.09
C PHE A 6 -2.35 0.49 8.82
N ARG A 7 -2.48 1.81 8.75
CA ARG A 7 -2.81 2.48 7.49
C ARG A 7 -1.59 2.40 6.58
N ARG A 8 -1.72 1.72 5.46
CA ARG A 8 -0.68 1.54 4.46
C ARG A 8 -1.24 1.89 3.09
N TRP A 9 -0.35 2.15 2.16
CA TRP A 9 -0.66 2.50 0.78
C TRP A 9 -0.28 1.35 -0.13
N GLY A 10 -1.13 1.05 -1.10
CA GLY A 10 -0.91 0.03 -2.11
C GLY A 10 -1.26 0.57 -3.48
N PHE A 11 -0.51 0.16 -4.49
CA PHE A 11 -0.82 0.54 -5.86
C PHE A 11 -1.94 -0.36 -6.39
N ASP A 12 -3.00 0.27 -6.89
CA ASP A 12 -4.10 -0.40 -7.56
C ASP A 12 -3.94 -0.26 -9.08
N PRO A 13 -3.58 -1.34 -9.80
CA PRO A 13 -3.37 -1.29 -11.25
C PRO A 13 -4.68 -1.15 -12.05
N LYS A 14 -5.84 -1.36 -11.43
CA LYS A 14 -7.14 -1.16 -12.11
C LYS A 14 -7.54 0.31 -12.10
N ALA A 15 -7.22 1.00 -11.00
CA ALA A 15 -7.46 2.43 -10.86
C ALA A 15 -6.24 3.30 -11.21
N ASP A 16 -5.12 2.66 -11.58
CA ASP A 16 -3.81 3.26 -11.90
C ASP A 16 -3.35 4.28 -10.84
N LYS A 17 -3.63 3.98 -9.56
CA LYS A 17 -3.40 4.93 -8.46
C LYS A 17 -3.06 4.25 -7.15
N CYS A 18 -2.39 4.98 -6.28
CA CYS A 18 -2.12 4.55 -4.92
C CYS A 18 -3.34 4.75 -4.02
N ILE A 19 -3.84 3.65 -3.46
CA ILE A 19 -4.98 3.63 -2.53
C ILE A 19 -4.53 3.29 -1.12
N GLN A 20 -5.22 3.86 -0.12
CA GLN A 20 -5.03 3.46 1.27
C GLN A 20 -5.78 2.18 1.58
N PHE A 21 -5.12 1.28 2.31
CA PHE A 21 -5.72 0.09 2.87
C PHE A 21 -5.24 -0.14 4.31
N VAL A 22 -5.98 -0.96 5.03
CA VAL A 22 -5.65 -1.34 6.40
C VAL A 22 -4.89 -2.65 6.36
N TYR A 23 -3.70 -2.66 6.93
CA TYR A 23 -2.86 -3.83 7.06
C TYR A 23 -2.88 -4.39 8.48
N GLY A 24 -3.24 -5.67 8.58
CA GLY A 24 -3.41 -6.43 9.82
C GLY A 24 -2.14 -6.65 10.66
N GLY A 25 -0.96 -6.27 10.14
CA GLY A 25 0.34 -6.45 10.81
C GLY A 25 1.08 -7.75 10.49
N CYS A 26 0.48 -8.68 9.75
CA CYS A 26 1.19 -9.81 9.14
C CYS A 26 0.59 -10.24 7.80
N GLY A 27 1.38 -10.97 6.99
CA GLY A 27 0.96 -11.41 5.65
C GLY A 27 1.01 -10.32 4.58
N GLY A 28 1.83 -9.29 4.78
CA GLY A 28 1.94 -8.17 3.87
C GLY A 28 2.67 -8.53 2.58
N ASN A 29 2.18 -8.02 1.45
CA ASN A 29 2.84 -8.12 0.16
C ASN A 29 3.74 -6.89 -0.09
N LYS A 30 4.57 -6.96 -1.13
CA LYS A 30 5.44 -5.84 -1.56
C LYS A 30 4.69 -4.54 -1.90
N ASN A 31 3.37 -4.60 -2.08
CA ASN A 31 2.46 -3.46 -2.27
C ASN A 31 2.00 -2.87 -0.92
N ASN A 32 2.94 -2.61 -0.01
CA ASN A 32 2.69 -2.04 1.30
C ASN A 32 3.67 -0.89 1.53
N PHE A 33 3.18 0.33 1.35
CA PHE A 33 3.96 1.56 1.46
C PHE A 33 3.46 2.39 2.63
N ASP A 34 4.34 3.19 3.22
CA ASP A 34 3.99 4.03 4.37
C ASP A 34 3.21 5.29 3.95
N THR A 35 3.56 5.84 2.79
CA THR A 35 2.98 7.08 2.26
C THR A 35 2.51 6.91 0.82
N ARG A 36 1.58 7.80 0.41
CA ARG A 36 1.13 7.87 -0.99
C ARG A 36 2.29 8.19 -1.91
N GLU A 37 3.12 9.15 -1.54
CA GLU A 37 4.26 9.60 -2.34
C GLU A 37 5.24 8.46 -2.64
N VAL A 38 5.55 7.60 -1.66
CA VAL A 38 6.43 6.44 -1.88
C VAL A 38 5.77 5.43 -2.82
N CYS A 39 4.46 5.22 -2.67
CA CYS A 39 3.70 4.35 -3.58
C CYS A 39 3.69 4.93 -5.01
N GLU A 40 3.43 6.22 -5.17
CA GLU A 40 3.41 6.93 -6.45
C GLU A 40 4.81 6.95 -7.06
N GLN A 41 5.87 7.23 -6.31
CA GLN A 41 7.24 7.14 -6.83
C GLN A 41 7.63 5.74 -7.27
N ARG A 42 7.19 4.69 -6.55
CA ARG A 42 7.51 3.30 -6.87
C ARG A 42 6.71 2.74 -8.03
N CYS A 43 5.46 3.18 -8.21
CA CYS A 43 4.55 2.60 -9.20
C CYS A 43 4.18 3.56 -10.33
N ALA A 44 4.19 4.87 -10.12
CA ALA A 44 4.07 5.89 -11.16
C ALA A 44 5.41 6.19 -11.86
N SER A 45 6.38 5.28 -11.78
CA SER A 45 7.54 5.27 -12.69
C SER A 45 7.03 4.83 -14.07
N LYS A 46 6.37 5.77 -14.74
CA LYS A 46 6.04 5.76 -16.16
C LYS A 46 6.79 6.88 -16.84
#